data_AF-A0A964VH59-F1
#
_entry.id   AF-A0A964VH59-F1
#
_cell.length_a   1.000
_cell.length_b   1.000
_cell.length_c   1.000
_cell.angle_alpha   90.00
_cell.angle_beta   90.00
_cell.angle_gamma   90.00
#
_symmetry.space_group_name_H-M   'P 1'
#
loop_
_entity.id
_entity.type
_entity.pdbx_description
1 polymer ?
#
loop_
_entity_poly.entity_id
_entity_poly.type
_entity_poly.pdbx_seq_one_letter_code
_entity_poly.pdbx_strand_id
1 'polypeptide(L)'
;MKLFLAKAFDILGAPFYFRTPPRFMLLNFPHRPLFSTLLAMLTRRSLSLSSSRFTWVWLAAAACCVACAVPPKHTLEIANRDIVYAEEEGAAQYAPELLEAAKDSLDASFRKIRAEQGQWFEPMRDYTPAFTAALAASHHAQAAATATLEARQARQAQLEARLKEVNTNLLQAFQSTRGIPKHRAYNRNLTRAELTLSAAQDRLRQGDLDVVDQKFQEVSTIVNTVREGTGTYIADYLRGKRDRWGKWAKETVEVSARQKGYALIVDKSSHTCYLYYDGRLKKRYDADLGANWMAEKSMSGDKVTPEGKYRIIGKRQRPDGHKALDLNYPNADDLRRINEDKRKGKIRKGANPGYAIQIHSGGGRGQDWTAGCVALANPDMDELFRTVGVNTPVTIVGAWDNKAVAGSRF
;
A
#
# COMPACT_ATOMS: atom_id res chain seq x y z
N MET A 1 37.74 0.34 -10.45
CA MET A 1 37.69 0.66 -11.90
C MET A 1 36.57 1.67 -12.10
N LYS A 2 36.82 2.99 -12.01
CA LYS A 2 37.40 3.90 -13.03
C LYS A 2 36.52 4.10 -14.27
N LEU A 3 36.22 5.38 -14.51
CA LEU A 3 35.65 6.07 -15.70
C LEU A 3 34.13 6.01 -15.92
N PHE A 4 33.43 7.11 -15.66
CA PHE A 4 33.19 8.16 -16.67
C PHE A 4 32.65 9.45 -16.02
N LEU A 5 33.51 10.47 -16.00
CA LEU A 5 33.22 11.87 -15.75
C LEU A 5 33.52 12.60 -17.06
N ALA A 6 32.59 13.44 -17.52
CA ALA A 6 32.81 14.74 -18.17
C ALA A 6 31.70 15.06 -19.19
N LYS A 7 30.85 16.02 -18.85
CA LYS A 7 30.60 17.21 -19.68
C LYS A 7 29.88 18.26 -18.84
N ALA A 8 30.59 19.35 -18.61
CA ALA A 8 30.12 20.62 -18.07
C ALA A 8 30.39 21.72 -19.11
N PHE A 9 29.57 22.78 -19.09
CA PHE A 9 29.58 24.02 -19.91
C PHE A 9 29.17 23.82 -21.39
N ASP A 10 28.26 24.58 -22.02
CA ASP A 10 27.52 25.83 -21.78
C ASP A 10 26.16 25.68 -22.52
N ILE A 11 25.06 26.37 -22.19
CA ILE A 11 24.76 27.72 -22.69
C ILE A 11 23.55 28.27 -21.91
N LEU A 12 23.78 29.46 -21.35
CA LEU A 12 22.81 30.42 -20.82
C LEU A 12 21.74 30.79 -21.88
N GLY A 13 20.46 30.77 -21.49
CA GLY A 13 19.44 31.53 -22.20
C GLY A 13 18.03 30.95 -22.15
N ALA A 14 17.25 31.29 -21.11
CA ALA A 14 15.84 31.68 -21.19
C ALA A 14 15.22 31.77 -19.78
N PRO A 15 14.25 32.67 -19.56
CA PRO A 15 14.01 33.29 -18.27
C PRO A 15 13.09 32.45 -17.38
N PHE A 16 13.46 32.34 -16.10
CA PHE A 16 12.53 31.91 -15.06
C PHE A 16 11.44 32.98 -14.89
N TYR A 17 10.20 32.60 -15.17
CA TYR A 17 9.00 33.36 -14.83
C TYR A 17 8.88 33.48 -13.30
N PHE A 18 9.25 34.64 -12.76
CA PHE A 18 8.79 35.05 -11.43
C PHE A 18 7.28 35.27 -11.48
N ARG A 19 6.52 34.44 -10.76
CA ARG A 19 5.15 34.79 -10.37
C ARG A 19 5.24 36.00 -9.45
N THR A 20 4.57 37.08 -9.86
CA THR A 20 4.42 38.33 -9.13
C THR A 20 3.94 38.10 -7.70
N PRO A 21 4.58 38.69 -6.68
CA PRO A 21 3.98 38.77 -5.34
C PRO A 21 2.76 39.71 -5.37
N PRO A 22 1.79 39.54 -4.45
CA PRO A 22 0.65 40.44 -4.37
C PRO A 22 1.13 41.87 -4.06
N ARG A 23 0.49 42.84 -4.70
CA ARG A 23 0.73 44.28 -4.52
C ARG A 23 0.64 44.65 -3.03
N PHE A 24 1.77 45.02 -2.44
CA PHE A 24 1.78 45.76 -1.18
C PHE A 24 1.24 47.17 -1.43
N MET A 25 0.21 47.51 -0.67
CA MET A 25 -0.31 48.86 -0.53
C MET A 25 0.73 49.67 0.24
N LEU A 26 1.51 50.49 -0.48
CA LEU A 26 2.38 51.50 0.14
C LEU A 26 1.49 52.50 0.89
N LEU A 27 1.44 52.35 2.22
CA LEU A 27 0.90 53.38 3.10
C LEU A 27 1.86 54.57 3.05
N ASN A 28 1.49 55.58 2.26
CA ASN A 28 2.09 56.91 2.26
C ASN A 28 2.07 57.46 3.69
N PHE A 29 3.27 57.67 4.26
CA PHE A 29 3.44 58.46 5.47
C PHE A 29 3.30 59.94 5.11
N PRO A 30 2.32 60.69 5.66
CA PRO A 30 2.25 62.12 5.42
C PRO A 30 3.32 62.82 6.27
N HIS A 31 4.33 63.38 5.63
CA HIS A 31 5.13 64.45 6.24
C HIS A 31 4.23 65.68 6.41
N ARG A 32 3.98 66.09 7.66
CA ARG A 32 3.49 67.44 7.98
C ARG A 32 4.58 68.20 8.73
N PRO A 33 5.00 69.39 8.26
CA PRO A 33 5.75 70.32 9.08
C PRO A 33 4.74 71.17 9.87
N LEU A 34 4.78 71.11 11.20
CA LEU A 34 4.03 72.03 12.06
C LEU A 34 4.95 72.49 13.19
N PHE A 35 5.74 73.53 12.95
CA PHE A 35 6.23 74.44 13.99
C PHE A 35 6.65 75.77 13.34
N SER A 36 5.68 76.67 13.16
CA SER A 36 5.93 78.11 13.04
C SER A 36 4.58 78.80 12.96
N THR A 37 4.10 79.33 14.09
CA THR A 37 3.34 80.59 14.26
C THR A 37 2.42 80.49 15.49
N LEU A 38 3.01 80.62 16.68
CA LEU A 38 2.26 81.00 17.88
C LEU A 38 3.20 81.68 18.89
N LEU A 39 3.82 82.77 18.45
CA LEU A 39 4.47 83.73 19.35
C LEU A 39 4.49 85.14 18.75
N ALA A 40 3.31 85.66 18.44
CA ALA A 40 3.14 87.07 18.08
C ALA A 40 1.79 87.56 18.61
N MET A 41 1.65 87.60 19.94
CA MET A 41 0.71 88.46 20.66
C MET A 41 0.81 88.07 22.13
N LEU A 42 1.66 88.79 22.88
CA LEU A 42 1.47 89.14 24.29
C LEU A 42 2.60 90.09 24.71
N THR A 43 2.27 91.38 24.64
CA THR A 43 2.65 92.46 25.57
C THR A 43 4.14 92.79 25.81
N ARG A 44 4.51 93.99 25.36
CA ARG A 44 5.40 94.91 26.09
C ARG A 44 5.01 94.96 27.57
N ARG A 45 5.86 94.47 28.46
CA ARG A 45 6.16 95.08 29.77
C ARG A 45 7.40 94.41 30.34
N SER A 46 8.39 95.25 30.65
CA SER A 46 9.58 94.93 31.42
C SER A 46 9.22 94.24 32.73
N LEU A 47 9.98 93.20 33.11
CA LEU A 47 10.35 92.87 34.50
C LEU A 47 11.43 91.79 34.48
N SER A 48 12.53 92.08 35.16
CA SER A 48 13.70 91.23 35.35
C SER A 48 13.36 89.95 36.12
N LEU A 49 13.69 88.78 35.57
CA LEU A 49 13.67 87.52 36.31
C LEU A 49 14.90 86.66 35.93
N SER A 50 15.65 86.31 36.98
CA SER A 50 16.88 85.50 37.09
C SER A 50 17.21 84.49 35.96
N SER A 51 18.48 84.53 35.54
CA SER A 51 19.17 83.62 34.61
C SER A 51 19.24 82.15 35.05
N SER A 52 18.77 81.80 36.26
CA SER A 52 18.80 80.43 36.77
C SER A 52 17.60 79.56 36.40
N ARG A 53 16.52 80.10 35.81
CA ARG A 53 15.34 79.28 35.43
C ARG A 53 15.33 78.83 33.96
N PHE A 54 16.09 79.49 33.09
CA PHE A 54 16.20 79.13 31.67
C PHE A 54 17.14 77.94 31.42
N THR A 55 18.18 77.80 32.25
CA THR A 55 19.13 76.67 32.16
C THR A 55 18.50 75.35 32.56
N TRP A 56 17.56 75.31 33.52
CA TRP A 56 16.80 74.10 33.86
C TRP A 56 15.77 73.72 32.79
N VAL A 57 15.15 74.69 32.11
CA VAL A 57 14.22 74.41 30.99
C VAL A 57 14.98 73.87 29.78
N TRP A 58 16.19 74.38 29.49
CA TRP A 58 17.04 73.84 28.43
C TRP A 58 17.77 72.54 28.82
N LEU A 59 18.12 72.32 30.09
CA LEU A 59 18.62 71.01 30.57
C LEU A 59 17.49 69.96 30.61
N ALA A 60 16.25 70.34 30.92
CA ALA A 60 15.09 69.46 30.81
C ALA A 60 14.71 69.18 29.36
N ALA A 61 14.81 70.16 28.46
CA ALA A 61 14.60 69.97 27.02
C ALA A 61 15.74 69.17 26.36
N ALA A 62 16.99 69.37 26.79
CA ALA A 62 18.15 68.60 26.31
C ALA A 62 18.21 67.17 26.90
N ALA A 63 17.71 66.96 28.12
CA ALA A 63 17.48 65.61 28.67
C ALA A 63 16.31 64.88 27.98
N CYS A 64 15.38 65.62 27.36
CA CYS A 64 14.26 65.06 26.60
C CYS A 64 14.64 64.59 25.17
N CYS A 65 15.88 64.85 24.73
CA CYS A 65 16.35 64.51 23.38
C CYS A 65 17.12 63.18 23.29
N VAL A 66 17.26 62.41 24.37
CA VAL A 66 18.16 61.22 24.38
C VAL A 66 17.42 59.88 24.17
N ALA A 67 16.10 59.84 24.07
CA ALA A 67 15.40 58.61 23.73
C ALA A 67 14.19 58.87 22.82
N CYS A 68 14.44 59.25 21.56
CA CYS A 68 13.44 58.96 20.54
C CYS A 68 13.35 57.43 20.42
N ALA A 69 12.40 56.82 21.13
CA ALA A 69 12.12 55.40 20.96
C ALA A 69 11.71 55.19 19.50
N VAL A 70 12.51 54.43 18.75
CA VAL A 70 12.25 54.11 17.34
C VAL A 70 11.46 52.80 17.29
N PRO A 71 10.48 52.65 16.37
CA PRO A 71 9.81 51.37 16.16
C PRO A 71 10.81 50.23 15.91
N PRO A 72 10.54 49.00 16.39
CA PRO A 72 11.47 47.86 16.32
C PRO A 72 11.50 47.21 14.92
N LYS A 73 11.86 47.99 13.89
CA LYS A 73 11.79 47.58 12.47
C LYS A 73 12.54 46.27 12.20
N HIS A 74 13.78 46.16 12.67
CA HIS A 74 14.61 44.98 12.47
C HIS A 74 14.00 43.71 13.09
N THR A 75 13.41 43.81 14.29
CA THR A 75 12.75 42.66 14.93
C THR A 75 11.49 42.23 14.19
N LEU A 76 10.72 43.17 13.63
CA LEU A 76 9.56 42.86 12.78
C LEU A 76 9.97 42.17 11.47
N GLU A 77 11.08 42.60 10.87
CA GLU A 77 11.64 41.96 9.68
C GLU A 77 12.06 40.51 9.96
N ILE A 78 12.71 40.26 11.10
CA ILE A 78 13.05 38.91 11.55
C ILE A 78 11.79 38.09 11.79
N ALA A 79 10.81 38.61 12.53
CA ALA A 79 9.57 37.90 12.84
C ALA A 79 8.80 37.51 11.56
N ASN A 80 8.68 38.43 10.61
CA ASN A 80 8.06 38.14 9.30
C ASN A 80 8.82 37.06 8.54
N ARG A 81 10.15 37.16 8.45
CA ARG A 81 10.98 36.16 7.79
C ARG A 81 10.82 34.78 8.43
N ASP A 82 10.83 34.72 9.75
CA ASP A 82 10.71 33.45 10.48
C ASP A 82 9.31 32.83 10.31
N ILE A 83 8.24 33.65 10.26
CA ILE A 83 6.88 33.17 9.94
C ILE A 83 6.82 32.61 8.52
N VAL A 84 7.33 33.34 7.53
CA VAL A 84 7.36 32.88 6.13
C VAL A 84 8.15 31.59 6.03
N TYR A 85 9.31 31.49 6.69
CA TYR A 85 10.09 30.27 6.73
C TYR A 85 9.29 29.09 7.34
N ALA A 86 8.61 29.30 8.47
CA ALA A 86 7.77 28.27 9.08
C ALA A 86 6.62 27.84 8.14
N GLU A 87 6.00 28.77 7.42
CA GLU A 87 4.98 28.46 6.41
C GLU A 87 5.53 27.63 5.25
N GLU A 88 6.69 28.01 4.71
CA GLU A 88 7.39 27.29 3.63
C GLU A 88 7.79 25.87 4.04
N GLU A 89 8.18 25.67 5.31
CA GLU A 89 8.47 24.34 5.86
C GLU A 89 7.24 23.47 6.09
N GLY A 90 6.04 24.06 5.99
CA GLY A 90 4.75 23.37 6.11
C GLY A 90 4.10 23.46 7.50
N ALA A 91 4.44 24.46 8.31
CA ALA A 91 3.88 24.61 9.66
C ALA A 91 2.35 24.69 9.70
N ALA A 92 1.69 25.13 8.62
CA ALA A 92 0.23 25.10 8.52
C ALA A 92 -0.36 23.69 8.67
N GLN A 93 0.38 22.65 8.24
CA GLN A 93 -0.04 21.25 8.36
C GLN A 93 0.42 20.61 9.67
N TYR A 94 1.65 20.90 10.10
CA TYR A 94 2.31 20.17 11.20
C TYR A 94 2.32 20.90 12.54
N ALA A 95 2.22 22.22 12.55
CA ALA A 95 2.25 23.06 13.74
C ALA A 95 1.30 24.28 13.64
N PRO A 96 0.01 24.07 13.32
CA PRO A 96 -0.92 25.18 13.02
C PRO A 96 -1.11 26.14 14.20
N GLU A 97 -1.14 25.62 15.43
CA GLU A 97 -1.33 26.44 16.64
C GLU A 97 -0.15 27.38 16.90
N LEU A 98 1.09 26.90 16.68
CA LEU A 98 2.31 27.71 16.86
C LEU A 98 2.44 28.76 15.75
N LEU A 99 2.07 28.38 14.52
CA LEU A 99 2.03 29.32 13.40
C LEU A 99 1.01 30.43 13.64
N GLU A 100 -0.17 30.09 14.15
CA GLU A 100 -1.20 31.09 14.49
C GLU A 100 -0.74 32.00 15.63
N ALA A 101 -0.16 31.44 16.70
CA ALA A 101 0.40 32.23 17.80
C ALA A 101 1.49 33.22 17.33
N ALA A 102 2.29 32.83 16.32
CA ALA A 102 3.29 33.70 15.72
C ALA A 102 2.65 34.88 14.97
N LYS A 103 1.63 34.60 14.15
CA LYS A 103 0.86 35.62 13.41
C LYS A 103 0.14 36.58 14.36
N ASP A 104 -0.51 36.04 15.39
CA ASP A 104 -1.19 36.82 16.42
C ASP A 104 -0.24 37.76 17.18
N SER A 105 0.96 37.27 17.50
CA SER A 105 2.00 38.05 18.18
C SER A 105 2.56 39.16 17.29
N LEU A 106 2.70 38.90 15.98
CA LEU A 106 3.11 39.90 15.01
C LEU A 106 2.05 40.99 14.85
N ASP A 107 0.77 40.60 14.73
CA ASP A 107 -0.35 41.52 14.68
C ASP A 107 -0.48 42.34 15.97
N ALA A 108 -0.22 41.72 17.13
CA ALA A 108 -0.15 42.42 18.41
C ALA A 108 0.95 43.48 18.42
N SER A 109 2.12 43.18 17.84
CA SER A 109 3.20 44.17 17.68
C SER A 109 2.76 45.36 16.84
N PHE A 110 2.15 45.13 15.68
CA PHE A 110 1.63 46.21 14.83
C PHE A 110 0.55 47.04 15.51
N ARG A 111 -0.35 46.42 16.29
CA ARG A 111 -1.35 47.14 17.09
C ARG A 111 -0.68 48.08 18.10
N LYS A 112 0.35 47.60 18.82
CA LYS A 112 1.10 48.39 19.81
C LYS A 112 1.88 49.54 19.16
N ILE A 113 2.48 49.33 17.98
CA ILE A 113 3.16 50.40 17.22
C ILE A 113 2.18 51.51 16.84
N ARG A 114 1.00 51.15 16.33
CA ARG A 114 -0.04 52.12 15.95
C ARG A 114 -0.52 52.93 17.17
N ALA A 115 -0.64 52.30 18.33
CA ALA A 115 -1.03 52.97 19.57
C ALA A 115 0.00 54.05 19.97
N GLU A 116 1.29 53.74 19.96
CA GLU A 116 2.36 54.70 20.27
C GLU A 116 2.49 55.81 19.21
N GLN A 117 2.32 55.47 17.93
CA GLN A 117 2.33 56.46 16.83
C GLN A 117 1.14 57.44 16.90
N GLY A 118 0.03 57.04 17.52
CA GLY A 118 -1.12 57.90 17.78
C GLY A 118 -0.90 58.92 18.92
N GLN A 119 0.18 58.79 19.71
CA GLN A 119 0.51 59.75 20.75
C GLN A 119 1.08 61.04 20.18
N TRP A 120 0.62 62.18 20.73
CA TRP A 120 0.95 63.52 20.25
C TRP A 120 2.38 63.98 20.61
N PHE A 121 3.01 63.36 21.61
CA PHE A 121 4.33 63.76 22.11
C PHE A 121 5.35 62.64 21.91
N GLU A 122 6.18 62.79 20.87
CA GLU A 122 7.12 61.74 20.42
C GLU A 122 8.16 61.29 21.46
N PRO A 123 8.74 62.17 22.31
CA PRO A 123 9.75 61.77 23.29
C PRO A 123 9.25 60.84 24.41
N MET A 124 7.93 60.66 24.56
CA MET A 124 7.33 59.76 25.57
C MET A 124 6.89 58.40 25.01
N ARG A 125 7.07 58.14 23.70
CA ARG A 125 6.69 56.88 23.10
C ARG A 125 7.50 55.72 23.69
N ASP A 126 6.85 54.60 23.98
CA ASP A 126 7.50 53.37 24.45
C ASP A 126 7.17 52.20 23.52
N TYR A 127 8.14 51.83 22.69
CA TYR A 127 8.02 50.69 21.78
C TYR A 127 8.41 49.35 22.41
N THR A 128 8.76 49.28 23.70
CA THR A 128 9.11 48.03 24.39
C THR A 128 8.00 46.97 24.31
N PRO A 129 6.71 47.29 24.48
CA PRO A 129 5.64 46.33 24.29
C PRO A 129 5.53 45.82 22.84
N ALA A 130 5.84 46.65 21.85
CA ALA A 130 5.86 46.24 20.45
C ALA A 130 7.06 45.34 20.15
N PHE A 131 8.24 45.66 20.70
CA PHE A 131 9.45 44.85 20.59
C PHE A 131 9.25 43.46 21.20
N THR A 132 8.68 43.37 22.40
CA THR A 132 8.40 42.10 23.08
C THR A 132 7.41 41.23 22.29
N ALA A 133 6.35 41.83 21.73
CA ALA A 133 5.41 41.11 20.87
C ALA A 133 6.06 40.62 19.56
N ALA A 134 6.92 41.41 18.93
CA ALA A 134 7.67 41.00 17.74
C ALA A 134 8.68 39.87 18.05
N LEU A 135 9.33 39.93 19.20
CA LEU A 135 10.21 38.86 19.67
C LEU A 135 9.44 37.56 19.95
N ALA A 136 8.26 37.66 20.58
CA ALA A 136 7.36 36.53 20.77
C ALA A 136 6.92 35.90 19.44
N ALA A 137 6.61 36.73 18.43
CA ALA A 137 6.28 36.25 17.09
C ALA A 137 7.41 35.43 16.46
N SER A 138 8.65 35.93 16.51
CA SER A 138 9.84 35.19 16.05
C SER A 138 10.05 33.88 16.83
N HIS A 139 9.90 33.90 18.16
CA HIS A 139 10.02 32.71 18.99
C HIS A 139 8.95 31.65 18.67
N HIS A 140 7.69 32.05 18.51
CA HIS A 140 6.61 31.14 18.10
C HIS A 140 6.84 30.58 16.69
N ALA A 141 7.33 31.40 15.75
CA ALA A 141 7.66 30.94 14.40
C ALA A 141 8.81 29.92 14.37
N GLN A 142 9.87 30.15 15.15
CA GLN A 142 10.98 29.19 15.28
C GLN A 142 10.53 27.90 15.96
N ALA A 143 9.67 27.99 16.97
CA ALA A 143 9.05 26.83 17.59
C ALA A 143 8.17 26.05 16.58
N ALA A 144 7.39 26.75 15.75
CA ALA A 144 6.58 26.15 14.69
C ALA A 144 7.44 25.41 13.66
N ALA A 145 8.55 26.00 13.22
CA ALA A 145 9.48 25.39 12.28
C ALA A 145 10.14 24.13 12.88
N THR A 146 10.56 24.18 14.14
CA THR A 146 11.17 23.05 14.85
C THR A 146 10.17 21.90 15.02
N ALA A 147 8.97 22.20 15.50
CA ALA A 147 7.90 21.22 15.64
C ALA A 147 7.51 20.58 14.29
N THR A 148 7.53 21.37 13.21
CA THR A 148 7.27 20.88 11.85
C THR A 148 8.32 19.87 11.40
N LEU A 149 9.60 20.17 11.63
CA LEU A 149 10.70 19.26 11.31
C LEU A 149 10.58 17.93 12.06
N GLU A 150 10.34 17.99 13.38
CA GLU A 150 10.17 16.81 14.22
C GLU A 150 8.97 15.98 13.77
N ALA A 151 7.83 16.62 13.50
CA ALA A 151 6.62 15.94 13.04
C ALA A 151 6.81 15.29 11.66
N ARG A 152 7.53 15.93 10.73
CA ARG A 152 7.86 15.36 9.41
C ARG A 152 8.78 14.15 9.54
N GLN A 153 9.80 14.22 10.40
CA GLN A 153 10.69 13.09 10.67
C GLN A 153 9.94 11.91 11.30
N ALA A 154 9.09 12.18 12.30
CA ALA A 154 8.25 11.16 12.92
C ALA A 154 7.30 10.51 11.91
N ARG A 155 6.65 11.32 11.06
CA ARG A 155 5.76 10.84 10.01
C ARG A 155 6.49 10.01 8.96
N GLN A 156 7.70 10.41 8.56
CA GLN A 156 8.53 9.63 7.66
C GLN A 156 8.88 8.27 8.26
N ALA A 157 9.34 8.23 9.51
CA ALA A 157 9.65 6.98 10.20
C ALA A 157 8.42 6.05 10.30
N GLN A 158 7.24 6.61 10.56
CA GLN A 158 5.98 5.87 10.56
C GLN A 158 5.66 5.26 9.18
N LEU A 159 5.83 6.04 8.10
CA LEU A 159 5.59 5.56 6.73
C LEU A 159 6.61 4.50 6.30
N GLU A 160 7.87 4.61 6.74
CA GLU A 160 8.90 3.59 6.51
C GLU A 160 8.58 2.27 7.24
N ALA A 161 8.04 2.34 8.46
CA ALA A 161 7.56 1.15 9.17
C ALA A 161 6.37 0.51 8.43
N ARG A 162 5.40 1.33 8.01
CA ARG A 162 4.22 0.89 7.26
C ARG A 162 4.58 0.29 5.90
N LEU A 163 5.61 0.79 5.24
CA LEU A 163 6.12 0.23 3.98
C LEU A 163 6.48 -1.25 4.13
N LYS A 164 7.15 -1.62 5.24
CA LYS A 164 7.53 -3.02 5.50
C LYS A 164 6.31 -3.92 5.65
N GLU A 165 5.28 -3.43 6.36
CA GLU A 165 4.01 -4.14 6.54
C GLU A 165 3.29 -4.33 5.20
N VAL A 166 3.10 -3.25 4.44
CA VAL A 166 2.41 -3.28 3.14
C VAL A 166 3.13 -4.20 2.15
N ASN A 167 4.47 -4.14 2.11
CA ASN A 167 5.28 -5.04 1.29
C ASN A 167 5.11 -6.51 1.69
N THR A 168 5.09 -6.80 3.00
CA THR A 168 4.88 -8.16 3.52
C THR A 168 3.50 -8.69 3.13
N ASN A 169 2.45 -7.88 3.30
CA ASN A 169 1.08 -8.24 2.95
C ASN A 169 0.93 -8.49 1.44
N LEU A 170 1.60 -7.68 0.60
CA LEU A 170 1.62 -7.87 -0.85
C LEU A 170 2.30 -9.19 -1.25
N LEU A 171 3.46 -9.49 -0.67
CA LEU A 171 4.18 -10.74 -0.93
C LEU A 171 3.36 -11.97 -0.50
N GLN A 172 2.73 -11.91 0.68
CA GLN A 172 1.83 -12.96 1.15
C GLN A 172 0.64 -13.13 0.21
N ALA A 173 0.08 -12.04 -0.34
CA ALA A 173 -0.99 -12.13 -1.32
C ALA A 173 -0.54 -12.84 -2.60
N PHE A 174 0.62 -12.52 -3.16
CA PHE A 174 1.20 -13.24 -4.31
C PHE A 174 1.42 -14.73 -4.02
N GLN A 175 1.90 -15.06 -2.82
CA GLN A 175 2.09 -16.46 -2.43
C GLN A 175 0.75 -17.20 -2.30
N SER A 176 -0.26 -16.57 -1.70
CA SER A 176 -1.58 -17.17 -1.49
C SER A 176 -2.36 -17.44 -2.78
N THR A 177 -2.09 -16.69 -3.85
CA THR A 177 -2.75 -16.87 -5.16
C THR A 177 -2.03 -17.87 -6.06
N ARG A 178 -0.78 -18.24 -5.72
CA ARG A 178 0.02 -19.18 -6.49
C ARG A 178 -0.67 -20.54 -6.54
N GLY A 179 -0.78 -21.12 -7.74
CA GLY A 179 -1.43 -22.43 -7.95
C GLY A 179 -2.97 -22.39 -8.01
N ILE A 180 -3.59 -21.24 -7.77
CA ILE A 180 -5.05 -21.10 -7.90
C ILE A 180 -5.42 -20.89 -9.39
N PRO A 181 -6.41 -21.61 -9.95
CA PRO A 181 -6.82 -21.45 -11.34
C PRO A 181 -7.14 -20.00 -11.76
N LYS A 182 -7.77 -19.22 -10.87
CA LYS A 182 -8.11 -17.81 -11.08
C LYS A 182 -6.93 -16.83 -10.99
N HIS A 183 -5.69 -17.31 -10.84
CA HIS A 183 -4.51 -16.47 -10.61
C HIS A 183 -4.34 -15.33 -11.63
N ARG A 184 -4.73 -15.47 -12.90
CA ARG A 184 -4.53 -14.38 -13.89
C ARG A 184 -5.24 -13.08 -13.52
N ALA A 185 -6.46 -13.16 -12.99
CA ALA A 185 -7.21 -11.99 -12.57
C ALA A 185 -6.61 -11.37 -11.30
N TYR A 186 -6.25 -12.21 -10.33
CA TYR A 186 -5.60 -11.77 -9.09
C TYR A 186 -4.22 -11.17 -9.36
N ASN A 187 -3.41 -11.79 -10.21
CA ASN A 187 -2.07 -11.33 -10.56
C ASN A 187 -2.10 -9.96 -11.24
N ARG A 188 -3.09 -9.68 -12.11
CA ARG A 188 -3.22 -8.33 -12.69
C ARG A 188 -3.41 -7.26 -11.62
N ASN A 189 -4.25 -7.55 -10.62
CA ASN A 189 -4.47 -6.66 -9.49
C ASN A 189 -3.22 -6.53 -8.62
N LEU A 190 -2.54 -7.64 -8.30
CA LEU A 190 -1.33 -7.62 -7.48
C LEU A 190 -0.15 -6.94 -8.19
N THR A 191 0.00 -7.09 -9.51
CA THR A 191 0.99 -6.33 -10.30
C THR A 191 0.68 -4.84 -10.28
N ARG A 192 -0.60 -4.44 -10.35
CA ARG A 192 -0.97 -3.02 -10.15
C ARG A 192 -0.57 -2.56 -8.74
N ALA A 193 -0.86 -3.35 -7.72
CA ALA A 193 -0.49 -3.02 -6.34
C ALA A 193 1.04 -2.88 -6.17
N GLU A 194 1.83 -3.75 -6.80
CA GLU A 194 3.29 -3.67 -6.83
C GLU A 194 3.81 -2.38 -7.49
N LEU A 195 3.25 -2.00 -8.64
CA LEU A 195 3.57 -0.74 -9.30
C LEU A 195 3.20 0.47 -8.44
N THR A 196 2.03 0.45 -7.79
CA THR A 196 1.60 1.50 -6.86
C THR A 196 2.54 1.59 -5.65
N LEU A 197 2.99 0.46 -5.12
CA LEU A 197 3.96 0.40 -4.01
C LEU A 197 5.32 0.97 -4.42
N SER A 198 5.81 0.62 -5.60
CA SER A 198 7.05 1.22 -6.16
C SER A 198 6.93 2.74 -6.28
N ALA A 199 5.80 3.24 -6.80
CA ALA A 199 5.55 4.67 -6.88
C ALA A 199 5.46 5.33 -5.49
N ALA A 200 4.96 4.64 -4.47
CA ALA A 200 4.93 5.13 -3.09
C ALA A 200 6.35 5.23 -2.51
N GLN A 201 7.20 4.25 -2.76
CA GLN A 201 8.61 4.28 -2.35
C GLN A 201 9.36 5.46 -2.96
N ASP A 202 9.10 5.78 -4.23
CA ASP A 202 9.70 6.93 -4.91
C ASP A 202 9.27 8.26 -4.27
N ARG A 203 7.98 8.39 -3.93
CA ARG A 203 7.42 9.56 -3.26
C ARG A 203 7.95 9.74 -1.84
N LEU A 204 8.14 8.64 -1.12
CA LEU A 204 8.75 8.64 0.20
C LEU A 204 10.19 9.18 0.14
N ARG A 205 10.98 8.79 -0.87
CA ARG A 205 12.34 9.34 -1.09
C ARG A 205 12.34 10.82 -1.47
N GLN A 206 11.26 11.32 -2.07
CA GLN A 206 11.09 12.72 -2.44
C GLN A 206 10.53 13.59 -1.29
N GLY A 207 10.14 12.98 -0.16
CA GLY A 207 9.53 13.68 0.97
C GLY A 207 8.05 14.04 0.79
N ASP A 208 7.37 13.49 -0.22
CA ASP A 208 5.95 13.72 -0.52
C ASP A 208 5.05 12.80 0.33
N LEU A 209 5.04 13.04 1.64
CA LEU A 209 4.52 12.10 2.65
C LEU A 209 2.99 11.87 2.57
N ASP A 210 2.22 12.86 2.12
CA ASP A 210 0.76 12.74 2.01
C ASP A 210 0.35 11.78 0.88
N VAL A 211 1.05 11.82 -0.25
CA VAL A 211 0.80 10.94 -1.39
C VAL A 211 1.16 9.49 -1.06
N VAL A 212 2.17 9.26 -0.20
CA VAL A 212 2.59 7.92 0.23
C VAL A 212 1.45 7.20 0.94
N ASP A 213 0.77 7.87 1.88
CA ASP A 213 -0.29 7.25 2.66
C ASP A 213 -1.47 6.80 1.78
N GLN A 214 -1.90 7.67 0.86
CA GLN A 214 -2.96 7.36 -0.11
C GLN A 214 -2.60 6.14 -0.96
N LYS A 215 -1.35 6.04 -1.42
CA LYS A 215 -0.87 4.88 -2.20
C LYS A 215 -0.83 3.60 -1.38
N PHE A 216 -0.43 3.67 -0.10
CA PHE A 216 -0.49 2.52 0.79
C PHE A 216 -1.92 2.04 1.03
N GLN A 217 -2.89 2.96 1.13
CA GLN A 217 -4.31 2.60 1.22
C GLN A 217 -4.82 1.93 -0.06
N GLU A 218 -4.41 2.43 -1.24
CA GLU A 218 -4.76 1.80 -2.52
C GLU A 218 -4.21 0.37 -2.59
N VAL A 219 -2.92 0.17 -2.26
CA VAL A 219 -2.28 -1.15 -2.23
C VAL A 219 -3.01 -2.08 -1.26
N SER A 220 -3.32 -1.60 -0.06
CA SER A 220 -4.00 -2.38 0.97
C SER A 220 -5.40 -2.81 0.53
N THR A 221 -6.14 -1.92 -0.14
CA THR A 221 -7.48 -2.22 -0.70
C THR A 221 -7.41 -3.33 -1.76
N ILE A 222 -6.44 -3.23 -2.66
CA ILE A 222 -6.22 -4.25 -3.71
C ILE A 222 -5.87 -5.60 -3.07
N VAL A 223 -4.91 -5.62 -2.14
CA VAL A 223 -4.47 -6.82 -1.43
C VAL A 223 -5.63 -7.47 -0.67
N ASN A 224 -6.43 -6.68 0.05
CA ASN A 224 -7.60 -7.18 0.78
C ASN A 224 -8.64 -7.79 -0.16
N THR A 225 -8.95 -7.12 -1.27
CA THR A 225 -9.89 -7.63 -2.29
C THR A 225 -9.42 -8.98 -2.85
N VAL A 226 -8.13 -9.11 -3.15
CA VAL A 226 -7.55 -10.37 -3.65
C VAL A 226 -7.62 -11.46 -2.57
N ARG A 227 -7.28 -11.13 -1.32
CA ARG A 227 -7.32 -12.06 -0.19
C ARG A 227 -8.72 -12.58 0.08
N GLU A 228 -9.71 -11.71 0.15
CA GLU A 228 -11.13 -12.06 0.36
C GLU A 228 -11.68 -12.88 -0.80
N GLY A 229 -11.39 -12.47 -2.04
CA GLY A 229 -11.79 -13.20 -3.23
C GLY A 229 -11.18 -14.60 -3.30
N THR A 230 -9.91 -14.73 -2.92
CA THR A 230 -9.19 -16.00 -2.83
C THR A 230 -9.78 -16.90 -1.74
N GLY A 231 -9.98 -16.36 -0.54
CA GLY A 231 -10.58 -17.08 0.59
C GLY A 231 -11.98 -17.59 0.28
N THR A 232 -12.82 -16.75 -0.33
CA THR A 232 -14.18 -17.11 -0.76
C THR A 232 -14.14 -18.24 -1.79
N TYR A 233 -13.27 -18.12 -2.80
CA TYR A 233 -13.14 -19.14 -3.84
C TYR A 233 -12.75 -20.52 -3.28
N ILE A 234 -11.78 -20.55 -2.36
CA ILE A 234 -11.35 -21.79 -1.69
C ILE A 234 -12.47 -22.33 -0.79
N ALA A 235 -13.11 -21.48 0.02
CA ALA A 235 -14.18 -21.89 0.92
C ALA A 235 -15.35 -22.51 0.16
N ASP A 236 -15.76 -21.90 -0.95
CA ASP A 236 -16.84 -22.41 -1.81
C ASP A 236 -16.47 -23.74 -2.47
N TYR A 237 -15.22 -23.90 -2.90
CA TYR A 237 -14.74 -25.17 -3.44
C TYR A 237 -14.82 -26.31 -2.41
N LEU A 238 -14.46 -26.03 -1.16
CA LEU A 238 -14.42 -27.02 -0.07
C LEU A 238 -15.80 -27.36 0.51
N ARG A 239 -16.79 -26.46 0.35
CA ARG A 239 -18.09 -26.52 1.01
C ARG A 239 -18.81 -27.85 0.77
N GLY A 240 -19.01 -28.61 1.85
CA GLY A 240 -19.75 -29.88 1.83
C GLY A 240 -19.07 -31.03 1.07
N LYS A 241 -17.78 -30.91 0.70
CA LYS A 241 -17.07 -31.93 -0.09
C LYS A 241 -16.05 -32.75 0.72
N ARG A 242 -15.47 -32.17 1.77
CA ARG A 242 -14.35 -32.78 2.53
C ARG A 242 -14.67 -34.18 3.05
N ASP A 243 -15.82 -34.37 3.70
CA ASP A 243 -16.20 -35.67 4.28
C ASP A 243 -16.39 -36.72 3.18
N ARG A 244 -16.97 -36.32 2.05
CA ARG A 244 -17.20 -37.19 0.90
C ARG A 244 -15.88 -37.64 0.27
N TRP A 245 -14.94 -36.70 0.07
CA TRP A 245 -13.59 -37.03 -0.42
C TRP A 245 -12.88 -37.98 0.52
N GLY A 246 -12.94 -37.71 1.83
CA GLY A 246 -12.31 -38.55 2.83
C GLY A 246 -12.85 -39.98 2.82
N LYS A 247 -14.18 -40.12 2.75
CA LYS A 247 -14.86 -41.41 2.61
C LYS A 247 -14.43 -42.15 1.35
N TRP A 248 -14.45 -41.50 0.18
CA TRP A 248 -14.08 -42.15 -1.09
C TRP A 248 -12.64 -42.65 -1.11
N ALA A 249 -11.70 -41.85 -0.61
CA ALA A 249 -10.31 -42.25 -0.59
C ALA A 249 -10.07 -43.41 0.40
N LYS A 250 -10.67 -43.37 1.60
CA LYS A 250 -10.62 -44.48 2.56
C LYS A 250 -11.17 -45.78 1.98
N GLU A 251 -12.36 -45.74 1.38
CA GLU A 251 -12.98 -46.91 0.74
C GLU A 251 -12.07 -47.52 -0.34
N THR A 252 -11.38 -46.69 -1.13
CA THR A 252 -10.45 -47.17 -2.16
C THR A 252 -9.20 -47.82 -1.59
N VAL A 253 -8.65 -47.30 -0.49
CA VAL A 253 -7.55 -47.94 0.24
C VAL A 253 -8.00 -49.27 0.87
N GLU A 254 -9.21 -49.34 1.41
CA GLU A 254 -9.79 -50.59 1.94
C GLU A 254 -10.03 -51.64 0.84
N VAL A 255 -10.41 -51.22 -0.38
CA VAL A 255 -10.47 -52.13 -1.54
C VAL A 255 -9.09 -52.68 -1.86
N SER A 256 -8.04 -51.84 -1.87
CA SER A 256 -6.65 -52.28 -2.06
C SER A 256 -6.24 -53.34 -1.03
N ALA A 257 -6.56 -53.13 0.25
CA ALA A 257 -6.27 -54.08 1.33
C ALA A 257 -7.00 -55.42 1.14
N ARG A 258 -8.32 -55.38 0.93
CA ARG A 258 -9.14 -56.60 0.77
C ARG A 258 -8.71 -57.46 -0.41
N GLN A 259 -8.30 -56.82 -1.50
CA GLN A 259 -7.92 -57.52 -2.73
C GLN A 259 -6.42 -57.85 -2.80
N LYS A 260 -5.61 -57.43 -1.81
CA LYS A 260 -4.14 -57.43 -1.90
C LYS A 260 -3.65 -56.86 -3.25
N GLY A 261 -4.32 -55.78 -3.68
CA GLY A 261 -4.21 -55.23 -5.02
C GLY A 261 -3.79 -53.76 -5.01
N TYR A 262 -3.43 -53.24 -6.17
CA TYR A 262 -3.07 -51.83 -6.32
C TYR A 262 -4.31 -50.92 -6.30
N ALA A 263 -4.14 -49.69 -5.83
CA ALA A 263 -5.12 -48.61 -5.96
C ALA A 263 -4.44 -47.25 -6.08
N LEU A 264 -5.12 -46.30 -6.70
CA LEU A 264 -4.63 -44.93 -6.85
C LEU A 264 -5.53 -43.93 -6.12
N ILE A 265 -4.92 -42.98 -5.42
CA ILE A 265 -5.59 -41.77 -4.93
C ILE A 265 -4.92 -40.57 -5.59
N VAL A 266 -5.68 -39.70 -6.25
CA VAL A 266 -5.19 -38.42 -6.76
C VAL A 266 -5.74 -37.31 -5.87
N ASP A 267 -4.84 -36.60 -5.20
CA ASP A 267 -5.16 -35.41 -4.43
C ASP A 267 -4.84 -34.17 -5.28
N LYS A 268 -5.89 -33.41 -5.59
CA LYS A 268 -5.77 -32.22 -6.42
C LYS A 268 -5.11 -31.05 -5.68
N SER A 269 -5.28 -30.93 -4.36
CA SER A 269 -4.72 -29.84 -3.57
C SER A 269 -3.23 -29.97 -3.33
N SER A 270 -2.73 -31.21 -3.25
CA SER A 270 -1.29 -31.49 -3.09
C SER A 270 -0.60 -31.78 -4.42
N HIS A 271 -1.33 -31.76 -5.54
CA HIS A 271 -0.81 -32.13 -6.87
C HIS A 271 -0.10 -33.49 -6.86
N THR A 272 -0.70 -34.49 -6.21
CA THR A 272 -0.06 -35.80 -5.98
C THR A 272 -0.95 -36.96 -6.38
N CYS A 273 -0.38 -37.93 -7.10
CA CYS A 273 -0.95 -39.27 -7.28
C CYS A 273 -0.25 -40.25 -6.33
N TYR A 274 -1.01 -40.88 -5.45
CA TYR A 274 -0.56 -41.86 -4.47
C TYR A 274 -0.85 -43.27 -4.96
N LEU A 275 0.15 -44.13 -4.94
CA LEU A 275 0.01 -45.57 -5.22
C LEU A 275 -0.07 -46.36 -3.92
N TYR A 276 -1.15 -47.12 -3.76
CA TYR A 276 -1.35 -48.06 -2.66
C TYR A 276 -1.25 -49.50 -3.16
N TYR A 277 -0.80 -50.38 -2.28
CA TYR A 277 -0.89 -51.83 -2.44
C TYR A 277 -1.14 -52.46 -1.08
N ASP A 278 -2.10 -53.38 -1.01
CA ASP A 278 -2.51 -54.03 0.24
C ASP A 278 -2.85 -53.00 1.34
N GLY A 279 -3.53 -51.92 0.94
CA GLY A 279 -3.90 -50.81 1.84
C GLY A 279 -2.75 -49.93 2.31
N ARG A 280 -1.50 -50.22 1.89
CA ARG A 280 -0.31 -49.47 2.30
C ARG A 280 0.17 -48.56 1.19
N LEU A 281 0.55 -47.33 1.56
CA LEU A 281 1.16 -46.40 0.62
C LEU A 281 2.52 -46.95 0.16
N LYS A 282 2.72 -46.99 -1.16
CA LYS A 282 3.96 -47.46 -1.80
C LYS A 282 4.75 -46.33 -2.42
N LYS A 283 4.10 -45.43 -3.14
CA LYS A 283 4.78 -44.31 -3.82
C LYS A 283 3.88 -43.09 -3.96
N ARG A 284 4.52 -41.93 -4.11
CA ARG A 284 3.92 -40.64 -4.44
C ARG A 284 4.50 -40.17 -5.76
N TYR A 285 3.66 -39.63 -6.62
CA TYR A 285 4.04 -39.07 -7.92
C TYR A 285 3.50 -37.64 -8.02
N ASP A 286 4.35 -36.71 -8.44
CA ASP A 286 3.91 -35.35 -8.73
C ASP A 286 2.99 -35.34 -9.96
N ALA A 287 1.91 -34.59 -9.86
CA ALA A 287 0.84 -34.59 -10.85
C ALA A 287 0.45 -33.17 -11.26
N ASP A 288 0.50 -32.91 -12.57
CA ASP A 288 -0.12 -31.73 -13.17
C ASP A 288 -1.58 -32.06 -13.51
N LEU A 289 -2.48 -31.11 -13.31
CA LEU A 289 -3.93 -31.30 -13.43
C LEU A 289 -4.52 -30.45 -14.56
N GLY A 290 -5.85 -30.48 -14.65
CA GLY A 290 -6.60 -29.54 -15.47
C GLY A 290 -6.35 -28.11 -15.01
N ALA A 291 -6.20 -27.18 -15.94
CA ALA A 291 -5.93 -25.76 -15.61
C ALA A 291 -6.97 -25.10 -14.69
N ASN A 292 -8.17 -25.69 -14.60
CA ASN A 292 -9.26 -25.31 -13.70
C ASN A 292 -9.50 -26.37 -12.62
N TRP A 293 -8.44 -26.92 -12.02
CA TRP A 293 -8.54 -28.04 -11.09
C TRP A 293 -9.45 -27.74 -9.88
N MET A 294 -9.50 -26.51 -9.37
CA MET A 294 -10.34 -26.14 -8.23
C MET A 294 -11.80 -25.87 -8.63
N ALA A 295 -12.42 -26.83 -9.32
CA ALA A 295 -13.81 -26.81 -9.75
C ALA A 295 -14.39 -28.23 -9.84
N GLU A 296 -15.71 -28.33 -10.00
CA GLU A 296 -16.42 -29.59 -10.24
C GLU A 296 -16.58 -29.79 -11.76
N LYS A 297 -16.13 -30.92 -12.30
CA LYS A 297 -16.21 -31.17 -13.74
C LYS A 297 -17.68 -31.36 -14.16
N SER A 298 -18.16 -30.58 -15.11
CA SER A 298 -19.56 -30.66 -15.55
C SER A 298 -19.73 -30.61 -17.06
N MET A 299 -18.69 -30.22 -17.81
CA MET A 299 -18.76 -30.15 -19.26
C MET A 299 -17.40 -30.32 -19.95
N SER A 300 -17.44 -30.73 -21.21
CA SER A 300 -16.27 -30.73 -22.08
C SER A 300 -15.70 -29.32 -22.21
N GLY A 301 -14.36 -29.22 -22.18
CA GLY A 301 -13.65 -27.95 -22.30
C GLY A 301 -13.57 -27.11 -21.01
N ASP A 302 -14.16 -27.55 -19.89
CA ASP A 302 -14.07 -26.84 -18.61
C ASP A 302 -12.67 -26.84 -17.96
N LYS A 303 -11.76 -27.64 -18.52
CA LYS A 303 -10.38 -27.85 -18.05
C LYS A 303 -10.31 -28.33 -16.59
N VAL A 304 -11.34 -29.04 -16.13
CA VAL A 304 -11.41 -29.56 -14.77
C VAL A 304 -11.01 -31.03 -14.77
N THR A 305 -10.14 -31.43 -13.84
CA THR A 305 -9.93 -32.84 -13.48
C THR A 305 -11.08 -33.29 -12.58
N PRO A 306 -11.84 -34.33 -12.95
CA PRO A 306 -13.05 -34.72 -12.23
C PRO A 306 -12.73 -35.26 -10.84
N GLU A 307 -13.73 -35.24 -9.96
CA GLU A 307 -13.65 -35.79 -8.61
C GLU A 307 -14.65 -36.95 -8.49
N GLY A 308 -14.20 -38.08 -7.94
CA GLY A 308 -15.02 -39.28 -7.88
C GLY A 308 -14.22 -40.56 -7.76
N LYS A 309 -14.94 -41.68 -7.80
CA LYS A 309 -14.38 -43.03 -7.83
C LYS A 309 -14.42 -43.58 -9.26
N TYR A 310 -13.27 -43.96 -9.76
CA TYR A 310 -13.02 -44.43 -11.12
C TYR A 310 -12.29 -45.77 -11.10
N ARG A 311 -12.11 -46.34 -12.29
CA ARG A 311 -11.23 -47.47 -12.55
C ARG A 311 -10.52 -47.28 -13.87
N ILE A 312 -9.36 -47.91 -13.99
CA ILE A 312 -8.65 -48.01 -15.27
C ILE A 312 -9.43 -48.94 -16.19
N ILE A 313 -9.80 -48.48 -17.39
CA ILE A 313 -10.51 -49.26 -18.41
C ILE A 313 -9.65 -49.58 -19.63
N GLY A 314 -8.48 -48.95 -19.75
CA GLY A 314 -7.60 -49.10 -20.91
C GLY A 314 -6.19 -48.64 -20.59
N LYS A 315 -5.23 -49.18 -21.33
CA LYS A 315 -3.83 -48.80 -21.27
C LYS A 315 -3.38 -48.52 -22.70
N ARG A 316 -2.84 -47.33 -22.95
CA ARG A 316 -2.38 -46.89 -24.25
C ARG A 316 -0.90 -46.56 -24.19
N GLN A 317 -0.15 -47.09 -25.15
CA GLN A 317 1.23 -46.72 -25.41
C GLN A 317 1.32 -46.27 -26.87
N ARG A 318 1.82 -45.06 -27.08
CA ARG A 318 2.03 -44.48 -28.41
C ARG A 318 3.45 -44.78 -28.89
N PRO A 319 3.71 -44.74 -30.22
CA PRO A 319 5.05 -44.96 -30.78
C PRO A 319 6.12 -43.98 -30.28
N ASP A 320 5.73 -42.76 -29.91
CA ASP A 320 6.60 -41.72 -29.34
C ASP A 320 6.99 -41.98 -27.86
N GLY A 321 6.57 -43.11 -27.30
CA GLY A 321 6.84 -43.50 -25.91
C GLY A 321 5.81 -42.97 -24.91
N HIS A 322 4.85 -42.14 -25.33
CA HIS A 322 3.80 -41.61 -24.45
C HIS A 322 2.87 -42.72 -23.97
N LYS A 323 2.69 -42.80 -22.64
CA LYS A 323 1.83 -43.78 -21.98
C LYS A 323 0.66 -43.11 -21.28
N ALA A 324 -0.49 -43.77 -21.33
CA ALA A 324 -1.72 -43.31 -20.69
C ALA A 324 -2.59 -44.46 -20.15
N LEU A 325 -3.24 -44.21 -19.02
CA LEU A 325 -4.24 -45.06 -18.38
C LEU A 325 -5.60 -44.39 -18.51
N ASP A 326 -6.56 -45.06 -19.15
CA ASP A 326 -7.88 -44.51 -19.41
C ASP A 326 -8.79 -44.72 -18.21
N LEU A 327 -9.44 -43.65 -17.75
CA LEU A 327 -10.44 -43.72 -16.69
C LEU A 327 -11.83 -43.89 -17.29
N ASN A 328 -12.71 -44.58 -16.57
CA ASN A 328 -14.12 -44.72 -16.94
C ASN A 328 -14.96 -43.45 -16.73
N TYR A 329 -14.39 -42.26 -16.94
CA TYR A 329 -15.11 -41.00 -16.90
C TYR A 329 -15.78 -40.70 -18.26
N PRO A 330 -17.03 -40.22 -18.28
CA PRO A 330 -17.94 -40.11 -17.14
C PRO A 330 -18.49 -41.48 -16.76
N ASN A 331 -18.61 -41.74 -15.45
CA ASN A 331 -19.26 -42.94 -14.95
C ASN A 331 -20.74 -42.67 -14.60
N ALA A 332 -21.45 -43.66 -14.06
CA ALA A 332 -22.86 -43.51 -13.68
C ALA A 332 -23.11 -42.41 -12.61
N ASP A 333 -22.17 -42.21 -11.68
CA ASP A 333 -22.26 -41.17 -10.66
C ASP A 333 -22.08 -39.77 -11.26
N ASP A 334 -21.13 -39.61 -12.19
CA ASP A 334 -20.92 -38.36 -12.93
C ASP A 334 -22.18 -38.00 -13.73
N LEU A 335 -22.71 -38.96 -14.50
CA LEU A 335 -23.90 -38.74 -15.32
C LEU A 335 -25.12 -38.40 -14.46
N ARG A 336 -25.30 -39.09 -13.32
CA ARG A 336 -26.38 -38.78 -12.36
C ARG A 336 -26.26 -37.35 -11.83
N ARG A 337 -25.09 -36.98 -11.31
CA ARG A 337 -24.83 -35.64 -10.76
C ARG A 337 -25.05 -34.55 -11.81
N ILE A 338 -24.48 -34.72 -13.01
CA ILE A 338 -24.60 -33.74 -14.10
C ILE A 338 -26.05 -33.59 -14.55
N ASN A 339 -26.81 -34.68 -14.65
CA ASN A 339 -28.23 -34.62 -14.99
C ASN A 339 -29.06 -33.92 -13.89
N GLU A 340 -28.71 -34.12 -12.62
CA GLU A 340 -29.32 -33.40 -11.52
C GLU A 340 -28.99 -31.90 -11.55
N ASP A 341 -27.73 -31.54 -11.81
CA ASP A 341 -27.30 -30.14 -11.95
C ASP A 341 -28.01 -29.44 -13.13
N LYS A 342 -28.23 -30.16 -14.24
CA LYS A 342 -29.06 -29.68 -15.36
C LYS A 342 -30.51 -29.44 -14.94
N ARG A 343 -31.12 -30.38 -14.20
CA ARG A 343 -32.52 -30.25 -13.72
C ARG A 343 -32.68 -29.08 -12.77
N LYS A 344 -31.69 -28.83 -11.89
CA LYS A 344 -31.65 -27.70 -10.95
C LYS A 344 -31.27 -26.37 -11.61
N GLY A 345 -31.00 -26.34 -12.91
CA GLY A 345 -30.60 -25.13 -13.63
C GLY A 345 -29.19 -24.62 -13.28
N LYS A 346 -28.37 -25.42 -12.58
CA LYS A 346 -26.99 -25.04 -12.21
C LYS A 346 -26.05 -25.03 -13.43
N ILE A 347 -26.33 -25.88 -14.41
CA ILE A 347 -25.61 -25.95 -15.68
C ILE A 347 -26.60 -26.00 -16.85
N ARG A 348 -26.13 -25.62 -18.04
CA ARG A 348 -26.95 -25.62 -19.27
C ARG A 348 -27.47 -27.04 -19.58
N LYS A 349 -28.74 -27.15 -20.00
CA LYS A 349 -29.38 -28.43 -20.37
C LYS A 349 -28.55 -29.23 -21.40
N GLY A 350 -27.96 -28.54 -22.38
CA GLY A 350 -27.12 -29.13 -23.43
C GLY A 350 -25.67 -29.43 -23.03
N ALA A 351 -25.26 -29.22 -21.77
CA ALA A 351 -23.89 -29.50 -21.32
C ALA A 351 -23.54 -30.99 -21.51
N ASN A 352 -22.45 -31.29 -22.21
CA ASN A 352 -21.94 -32.65 -22.35
C ASN A 352 -20.69 -32.80 -21.47
N PRO A 353 -20.57 -33.80 -20.57
CA PRO A 353 -19.39 -34.02 -19.73
C PRO A 353 -18.07 -34.18 -20.50
N GLY A 354 -18.13 -34.54 -21.78
CA GLY A 354 -16.98 -35.02 -22.52
C GLY A 354 -16.61 -36.45 -22.11
N TYR A 355 -15.39 -36.85 -22.43
CA TYR A 355 -14.85 -38.20 -22.23
C TYR A 355 -13.32 -38.14 -22.21
N ALA A 356 -12.65 -39.30 -22.21
CA ALA A 356 -11.19 -39.44 -22.34
C ALA A 356 -10.38 -38.72 -21.25
N ILE A 357 -10.80 -38.84 -19.99
CA ILE A 357 -9.95 -38.48 -18.85
C ILE A 357 -8.96 -39.62 -18.62
N GLN A 358 -7.68 -39.26 -18.50
CA GLN A 358 -6.58 -40.21 -18.40
C GLN A 358 -5.59 -39.81 -17.30
N ILE A 359 -4.82 -40.79 -16.82
CA ILE A 359 -3.53 -40.56 -16.16
C ILE A 359 -2.44 -40.79 -17.21
N HIS A 360 -1.59 -39.82 -17.51
CA HIS A 360 -0.66 -39.94 -18.65
C HIS A 360 0.72 -39.29 -18.43
N SER A 361 1.63 -39.55 -19.37
CA SER A 361 3.01 -39.01 -19.37
C SER A 361 3.05 -37.51 -19.71
N GLY A 362 4.15 -36.82 -19.40
CA GLY A 362 4.39 -35.43 -19.80
C GLY A 362 3.95 -34.36 -18.80
N GLY A 363 3.80 -34.71 -17.53
CA GLY A 363 3.51 -33.79 -16.42
C GLY A 363 4.54 -33.86 -15.31
N GLY A 364 4.10 -33.62 -14.07
CA GLY A 364 4.98 -33.54 -12.89
C GLY A 364 5.89 -32.31 -12.91
N ARG A 365 5.45 -31.19 -13.50
CA ARG A 365 6.25 -29.98 -13.68
C ARG A 365 5.79 -28.82 -12.79
N GLY A 366 4.76 -29.03 -11.97
CA GLY A 366 4.16 -27.99 -11.13
C GLY A 366 3.37 -26.97 -11.94
N GLN A 367 2.83 -27.38 -13.09
CA GLN A 367 2.06 -26.50 -13.98
C GLN A 367 0.79 -27.20 -14.44
N ASP A 368 -0.37 -26.70 -14.01
CA ASP A 368 -1.66 -27.25 -14.44
C ASP A 368 -2.00 -26.82 -15.88
N TRP A 369 -1.79 -27.72 -16.83
CA TRP A 369 -1.92 -27.44 -18.27
C TRP A 369 -2.97 -28.31 -18.98
N THR A 370 -3.41 -29.41 -18.36
CA THR A 370 -4.24 -30.38 -19.06
C THR A 370 -5.68 -29.85 -19.27
N ALA A 371 -6.45 -30.54 -20.12
CA ALA A 371 -7.87 -30.29 -20.28
C ALA A 371 -8.75 -31.02 -19.24
N GLY A 372 -8.13 -31.67 -18.25
CA GLY A 372 -8.80 -32.46 -17.20
C GLY A 372 -8.14 -33.81 -16.89
N CYS A 373 -7.10 -34.18 -17.61
CA CYS A 373 -6.28 -35.35 -17.29
C CYS A 373 -5.38 -35.11 -16.06
N VAL A 374 -4.77 -36.19 -15.58
CA VAL A 374 -3.71 -36.19 -14.56
C VAL A 374 -2.41 -36.52 -15.29
N ALA A 375 -1.44 -35.61 -15.31
CA ALA A 375 -0.19 -35.81 -16.02
C ALA A 375 0.96 -36.00 -15.03
N LEU A 376 1.66 -37.13 -15.14
CA LEU A 376 2.82 -37.48 -14.32
C LEU A 376 4.13 -37.29 -15.12
N ALA A 377 5.24 -37.19 -14.41
CA ALA A 377 6.57 -37.23 -15.04
C ALA A 377 6.75 -38.54 -15.82
N ASN A 378 7.48 -38.50 -16.94
CA ASN A 378 7.64 -39.67 -17.82
C ASN A 378 8.19 -40.92 -17.08
N PRO A 379 9.24 -40.81 -16.24
CA PRO A 379 9.76 -41.98 -15.51
C PRO A 379 8.74 -42.57 -14.53
N ASP A 380 7.97 -41.71 -13.86
CA ASP A 380 6.93 -42.13 -12.92
C ASP A 380 5.76 -42.80 -13.63
N MET A 381 5.36 -42.27 -14.79
CA MET A 381 4.34 -42.89 -15.62
C MET A 381 4.81 -44.25 -16.17
N ASP A 382 6.08 -44.42 -16.51
CA ASP A 382 6.63 -45.69 -16.97
C ASP A 382 6.56 -46.78 -15.90
N GLU A 383 6.91 -46.43 -14.66
CA GLU A 383 6.77 -47.32 -13.52
C GLU A 383 5.31 -47.64 -13.23
N LEU A 384 4.47 -46.61 -13.12
CA LEU A 384 3.06 -46.77 -12.82
C LEU A 384 2.38 -47.64 -13.89
N PHE A 385 2.67 -47.39 -15.16
CA PHE A 385 2.11 -48.14 -16.28
C PHE A 385 2.51 -49.62 -16.24
N ARG A 386 3.69 -50.00 -15.74
CA ARG A 386 4.03 -51.43 -15.54
C ARG A 386 3.35 -52.03 -14.31
N THR A 387 3.06 -51.20 -13.30
CA THR A 387 2.60 -51.63 -11.98
C THR A 387 1.09 -51.89 -11.94
N VAL A 388 0.28 -51.02 -12.54
CA VAL A 388 -1.20 -51.11 -12.46
C VAL A 388 -1.82 -51.73 -13.71
N GLY A 389 -2.95 -52.41 -13.51
CA GLY A 389 -3.72 -53.09 -14.56
C GLY A 389 -5.08 -52.44 -14.84
N VAL A 390 -5.77 -52.94 -15.87
CA VAL A 390 -7.20 -52.66 -16.06
C VAL A 390 -7.96 -53.11 -14.81
N ASN A 391 -9.03 -52.38 -14.47
CA ASN A 391 -9.82 -52.49 -13.25
C ASN A 391 -9.16 -52.01 -11.95
N THR A 392 -7.91 -51.53 -11.98
CA THR A 392 -7.31 -50.87 -10.80
C THR A 392 -8.20 -49.69 -10.38
N PRO A 393 -8.66 -49.63 -9.11
CA PRO A 393 -9.47 -48.52 -8.63
C PRO A 393 -8.65 -47.24 -8.53
N VAL A 394 -9.29 -46.12 -8.89
CA VAL A 394 -8.70 -44.78 -8.87
C VAL A 394 -9.70 -43.84 -8.20
N THR A 395 -9.30 -43.13 -7.16
CA THR A 395 -10.14 -42.08 -6.56
C THR A 395 -9.47 -40.73 -6.74
N ILE A 396 -10.20 -39.77 -7.28
CA ILE A 396 -9.73 -38.38 -7.41
C ILE A 396 -10.52 -37.52 -6.44
N VAL A 397 -9.81 -36.74 -5.62
CA VAL A 397 -10.37 -35.88 -4.57
C VAL A 397 -9.78 -34.48 -4.62
N GLY A 398 -10.53 -33.51 -4.10
CA GLY A 398 -10.04 -32.15 -3.99
C GLY A 398 -8.96 -31.95 -2.93
N ALA A 399 -9.04 -32.70 -1.82
CA ALA A 399 -8.04 -32.73 -0.75
C ALA A 399 -8.08 -34.09 -0.03
N TRP A 400 -6.92 -34.66 0.30
CA TRP A 400 -6.78 -35.91 1.03
C TRP A 400 -5.82 -35.76 2.22
N ASP A 401 -6.35 -35.90 3.44
CA ASP A 401 -5.50 -35.97 4.63
C ASP A 401 -4.95 -37.38 4.82
N ASN A 402 -3.79 -37.63 4.22
CA ASN A 402 -3.10 -38.91 4.32
C ASN A 402 -2.46 -39.16 5.70
N LYS A 403 -2.43 -38.17 6.61
CA LYS A 403 -1.85 -38.36 7.96
C LYS A 403 -2.69 -39.30 8.81
N ALA A 404 -4.00 -39.38 8.57
CA ALA A 404 -4.91 -40.27 9.30
C ALA A 404 -4.77 -41.76 8.94
N VAL A 405 -4.18 -42.09 7.77
CA VAL A 405 -3.95 -43.48 7.31
C VAL A 405 -2.50 -43.91 7.54
N ALA A 406 -1.59 -42.96 7.73
CA ALA A 406 -0.22 -43.20 8.15
C ALA A 406 -0.13 -43.50 9.66
N GLY A 407 -0.77 -44.59 10.09
CA GLY A 407 -0.35 -45.30 11.30
C GLY A 407 0.99 -46.00 11.06
N SER A 408 2.07 -45.25 10.88
CA SER A 408 3.47 -45.67 11.04
C SER A 408 4.41 -44.54 10.61
N ARG A 409 5.21 -44.13 11.60
CA ARG A 409 6.51 -43.43 11.54
C ARG A 409 7.09 -43.19 10.13
N PHE A 410 7.34 -41.93 9.81
CA PHE A 410 8.56 -41.52 9.11
C PHE A 410 9.31 -40.55 10.02
#